data_AF-A0A642C2G7-F1
#
_entry.id   AF-A0A642C2G7-F1
#
_cell.length_a   1.000
_cell.length_b   1.000
_cell.length_c   1.000
_cell.angle_alpha   90.00
_cell.angle_beta   90.00
_cell.angle_gamma   90.00
#
_symmetry.space_group_name_H-M   'P 1'
#
loop_
_entity.id
_entity.type
_entity.pdbx_description
1 polymer ?
#
loop_
_entity_poly.entity_id
_entity_poly.type
_entity_poly.pdbx_seq_one_letter_code
_entity_poly.pdbx_strand_id
1 'polypeptide(L)'
;LYNMGYIVKTPSGCFAIDISHRWAKELAPYIDFLCVTHKHSDHYNTDLIQAMFDLGKPVLSNYLKDTTYPYTAKGDKDYEIGKFKIRTCITDHNNSGLSNFVTIFQIDCGDDTGNFVFMHVGDSNFKPEQYTNIAPHVNVLIPRYAPNALTENNILGTGAGQVQPDYVLLSHILEMAHAGVDASRWSLDMALERASKINCDQTYVPMWGEKMVWKN
;
A
#
# COMPACT_ATOMS: atom_id res chain seq x y z
N LEU A 1 6.79 -8.33 -2.36
CA LEU A 1 7.50 -8.57 -3.65
C LEU A 1 7.96 -7.23 -4.20
N TYR A 2 9.28 -6.99 -4.25
CA TYR A 2 10.02 -5.79 -4.72
C TYR A 2 9.39 -4.41 -4.40
N ASN A 3 10.19 -3.51 -3.83
CA ASN A 3 9.79 -2.12 -3.57
C ASN A 3 8.55 -2.01 -2.65
N MET A 4 7.39 -1.63 -3.18
CA MET A 4 6.10 -1.51 -2.48
C MET A 4 5.09 -2.61 -2.83
N GLY A 5 5.48 -3.60 -3.63
CA GLY A 5 4.53 -4.65 -4.03
C GLY A 5 4.22 -5.61 -2.87
N TYR A 6 2.95 -5.84 -2.57
CA TYR A 6 2.51 -6.85 -1.59
C TYR A 6 1.45 -7.77 -2.18
N ILE A 7 1.51 -9.04 -1.80
CA ILE A 7 0.45 -10.02 -2.04
C ILE A 7 0.01 -10.52 -0.66
N VAL A 8 -1.29 -10.42 -0.39
CA VAL A 8 -1.89 -10.86 0.86
C VAL A 8 -2.85 -11.99 0.55
N LYS A 9 -2.60 -13.15 1.16
CA LYS A 9 -3.46 -14.33 1.05
C LYS A 9 -4.14 -14.58 2.40
N THR A 10 -5.45 -14.68 2.37
CA THR A 10 -6.31 -15.01 3.51
C THR A 10 -7.03 -16.34 3.24
N PRO A 11 -7.80 -16.89 4.20
CA PRO A 11 -8.70 -18.01 3.94
C PRO A 11 -9.76 -17.69 2.87
N SER A 12 -10.21 -16.44 2.82
CA SER A 12 -11.30 -15.99 1.94
C SER A 12 -10.87 -15.50 0.55
N GLY A 13 -9.58 -15.24 0.34
CA GLY A 13 -9.11 -14.80 -0.97
C GLY A 13 -7.66 -14.34 -0.97
N CYS A 14 -7.26 -13.73 -2.07
CA CYS A 14 -5.92 -13.22 -2.28
C CYS A 14 -5.99 -11.89 -3.01
N PHE A 15 -5.34 -10.85 -2.49
CA PHE A 15 -5.24 -9.57 -3.17
C PHE A 15 -3.79 -9.14 -3.34
N ALA A 16 -3.57 -8.22 -4.26
CA ALA A 16 -2.27 -7.64 -4.49
C ALA A 16 -2.34 -6.12 -4.53
N ILE A 17 -1.26 -5.48 -4.12
CA ILE A 17 -1.10 -4.03 -4.18
C ILE A 17 0.27 -3.70 -4.76
N ASP A 18 0.30 -2.69 -5.63
CA ASP A 18 1.49 -2.06 -6.20
C ASP A 18 2.54 -3.03 -6.78
N ILE A 19 2.08 -4.06 -7.50
CA ILE A 19 2.97 -5.08 -8.06
C ILE A 19 3.75 -4.51 -9.26
N SER A 20 5.05 -4.27 -9.07
CA SER A 20 6.01 -4.02 -10.14
C SER A 20 7.05 -5.15 -10.19
N HIS A 21 6.81 -6.15 -11.04
CA HIS A 21 7.68 -7.32 -11.16
C HIS A 21 7.67 -7.89 -12.58
N ARG A 22 8.80 -8.43 -13.04
CA ARG A 22 8.95 -8.98 -14.41
C ARG A 22 8.01 -10.15 -14.73
N TRP A 23 7.59 -10.90 -13.71
CA TRP A 23 6.65 -12.03 -13.82
C TRP A 23 5.26 -11.68 -13.26
N ALA A 24 4.94 -10.39 -13.10
CA ALA A 24 3.70 -9.96 -12.46
C ALA A 24 2.45 -10.55 -13.14
N LYS A 25 2.43 -10.64 -14.47
CA LYS A 25 1.31 -11.20 -15.23
C LYS A 25 0.92 -12.61 -14.79
N GLU A 26 1.87 -13.44 -14.40
CA GLU A 26 1.65 -14.83 -13.97
C GLU A 26 0.83 -14.92 -12.67
N LEU A 27 0.71 -13.82 -11.92
CA LEU A 27 -0.06 -13.75 -10.69
C LEU A 27 -1.56 -13.57 -10.93
N ALA A 28 -1.97 -13.09 -12.12
CA ALA A 28 -3.36 -12.72 -12.40
C ALA A 28 -4.39 -13.85 -12.11
N PRO A 29 -4.12 -15.14 -12.38
CA PRO A 29 -5.05 -16.21 -12.02
C PRO A 29 -5.30 -16.34 -10.52
N TYR A 30 -4.33 -15.97 -9.68
CA TYR A 30 -4.33 -16.20 -8.23
C TYR A 30 -4.79 -15.00 -7.41
N ILE A 31 -4.83 -13.80 -8.00
CA ILE A 31 -5.23 -12.56 -7.34
C ILE A 31 -6.70 -12.32 -7.62
N ASP A 32 -7.53 -12.09 -6.61
CA ASP A 32 -8.96 -11.80 -6.74
C ASP A 32 -9.21 -10.34 -7.10
N PHE A 33 -8.42 -9.40 -6.56
CA PHE A 33 -8.42 -8.00 -6.95
C PHE A 33 -7.04 -7.36 -6.78
N LEU A 34 -6.76 -6.34 -7.60
CA LEU A 34 -5.52 -5.58 -7.60
C LEU A 34 -5.78 -4.14 -7.16
N CYS A 35 -4.96 -3.63 -6.24
CA CYS A 35 -4.93 -2.23 -5.86
C CYS A 35 -3.69 -1.57 -6.48
N VAL A 36 -3.87 -0.42 -7.14
CA VAL A 36 -2.78 0.39 -7.69
C VAL A 36 -2.88 1.79 -7.11
N THR A 37 -1.92 2.17 -6.27
CA THR A 37 -1.97 3.43 -5.53
C THR A 37 -1.83 4.64 -6.45
N HIS A 38 -0.93 4.60 -7.43
CA HIS A 38 -0.70 5.72 -8.34
C HIS A 38 0.10 5.33 -9.59
N LYS A 39 0.28 6.30 -10.50
CA LYS A 39 0.87 6.11 -11.83
C LYS A 39 2.39 6.33 -11.87
N HIS A 40 3.14 5.64 -11.02
CA HIS A 40 4.59 5.49 -11.18
C HIS A 40 4.96 4.03 -11.48
N SER A 41 5.93 3.84 -12.36
CA SER A 41 6.24 2.53 -12.95
C SER A 41 6.76 1.49 -11.95
N ASP A 42 7.27 1.93 -10.81
CA ASP A 42 7.70 1.11 -9.69
C ASP A 42 6.53 0.65 -8.78
N HIS A 43 5.30 1.12 -9.07
CA HIS A 43 4.06 0.76 -8.36
C HIS A 43 3.08 -0.06 -9.21
N TYR A 44 3.37 -0.35 -10.48
CA TYR A 44 2.44 -1.16 -11.27
C TYR A 44 3.13 -1.94 -12.38
N ASN A 45 2.39 -2.92 -12.90
CA ASN A 45 2.76 -3.64 -14.10
C ASN A 45 1.58 -3.66 -15.08
N THR A 46 1.79 -3.10 -16.27
CA THR A 46 0.75 -2.98 -17.30
C THR A 46 0.20 -4.33 -17.74
N ASP A 47 1.06 -5.34 -17.88
CA ASP A 47 0.65 -6.67 -18.34
C ASP A 47 -0.22 -7.40 -17.30
N LEU A 48 0.09 -7.23 -16.00
CA LEU A 48 -0.76 -7.72 -14.92
C LEU A 48 -2.11 -6.98 -14.91
N ILE A 49 -2.12 -5.65 -15.01
CA ILE A 49 -3.37 -4.87 -15.04
C ILE A 49 -4.26 -5.34 -16.19
N GLN A 50 -3.69 -5.50 -17.39
CA GLN A 50 -4.44 -5.97 -18.55
C GLN A 50 -4.95 -7.39 -18.34
N ALA A 51 -4.12 -8.31 -17.82
CA ALA A 51 -4.53 -9.67 -17.53
C ALA A 51 -5.66 -9.73 -16.48
N MET A 52 -5.65 -8.85 -15.47
CA MET A 52 -6.75 -8.73 -14.51
C MET A 52 -8.05 -8.28 -15.19
N PHE A 53 -7.99 -7.27 -16.06
CA PHE A 53 -9.16 -6.83 -16.82
C PHE A 53 -9.69 -7.90 -17.77
N ASP A 54 -8.81 -8.62 -18.46
CA ASP A 54 -9.19 -9.71 -19.38
C ASP A 54 -9.88 -10.87 -18.64
N LEU A 55 -9.53 -11.09 -17.37
CA LEU A 55 -10.18 -12.05 -16.47
C LEU A 55 -11.44 -11.50 -15.79
N GLY A 56 -11.83 -10.24 -16.05
CA GLY A 56 -12.97 -9.59 -15.41
C GLY A 56 -12.77 -9.31 -13.92
N LYS A 57 -11.52 -9.28 -13.44
CA LYS A 57 -11.20 -9.07 -12.02
C LYS A 57 -11.09 -7.57 -11.68
N PRO A 58 -11.49 -7.15 -10.46
CA PRO A 58 -11.38 -5.77 -10.04
C PRO A 58 -9.94 -5.24 -10.01
N VAL A 59 -9.74 -4.04 -10.56
CA VAL A 59 -8.49 -3.27 -10.43
C VAL A 59 -8.82 -1.89 -9.87
N LEU A 60 -8.53 -1.67 -8.60
CA LEU A 60 -8.82 -0.41 -7.91
C LEU A 60 -7.70 0.60 -8.17
N SER A 61 -8.07 1.81 -8.60
CA SER A 61 -7.14 2.92 -8.79
C SER A 61 -7.89 4.24 -8.90
N ASN A 62 -7.15 5.36 -8.93
CA ASN A 62 -7.73 6.66 -9.29
C ASN A 62 -7.54 7.06 -10.76
N TYR A 63 -6.89 6.25 -11.62
CA TYR A 63 -6.48 6.73 -12.95
C TYR A 63 -6.59 5.73 -14.11
N LEU A 64 -6.71 4.42 -13.86
CA LEU A 64 -6.62 3.40 -14.93
C LEU A 64 -7.84 3.36 -15.84
N LYS A 65 -9.02 3.62 -15.28
CA LYS A 65 -10.30 3.72 -15.99
C LYS A 65 -11.00 5.02 -15.57
N ASP A 66 -12.00 5.44 -16.32
CA ASP A 66 -12.87 6.54 -15.88
C ASP A 66 -13.80 6.09 -14.73
N THR A 67 -14.59 7.02 -14.21
CA THR A 67 -15.48 6.80 -13.06
C THR A 67 -16.72 5.96 -13.36
N THR A 68 -16.97 5.59 -14.62
CA THR A 68 -18.02 4.61 -14.95
C THR A 68 -17.60 3.19 -14.57
N TYR A 69 -16.29 2.94 -14.46
CA TYR A 69 -15.78 1.69 -13.91
C TYR A 69 -15.95 1.67 -12.38
N PRO A 70 -16.63 0.66 -11.79
CA PRO A 70 -16.99 0.66 -10.37
C PRO A 70 -15.80 0.80 -9.41
N TYR A 71 -14.62 0.35 -9.83
CA TYR A 71 -13.40 0.33 -9.02
C TYR A 71 -12.49 1.55 -9.22
N THR A 72 -12.95 2.56 -9.97
CA THR A 72 -12.29 3.88 -10.01
C THR A 72 -12.87 4.82 -8.96
N ALA A 73 -12.00 5.53 -8.23
CA ALA A 73 -12.38 6.67 -7.37
C ALA A 73 -11.44 7.86 -7.55
N LYS A 74 -11.99 9.08 -7.50
CA LYS A 74 -11.23 10.34 -7.50
C LYS A 74 -11.21 11.04 -6.14
N GLY A 75 -11.62 10.32 -5.09
CA GLY A 75 -11.66 10.77 -3.71
C GLY A 75 -12.02 9.59 -2.81
N ASP A 76 -12.55 9.88 -1.63
CA ASP A 76 -12.93 8.85 -0.66
C ASP A 76 -13.98 7.89 -1.21
N LYS A 77 -13.77 6.60 -0.98
CA LYS A 77 -14.71 5.55 -1.38
C LYS A 77 -14.52 4.28 -0.57
N ASP A 78 -15.65 3.63 -0.32
CA ASP A 78 -15.74 2.30 0.26
C ASP A 78 -16.12 1.28 -0.81
N TYR A 79 -15.51 0.10 -0.74
CA TYR A 79 -15.80 -1.04 -1.60
C TYR A 79 -15.99 -2.30 -0.77
N GLU A 80 -16.75 -3.22 -1.34
CA GLU A 80 -16.87 -4.59 -0.85
C GLU A 80 -16.55 -5.54 -2.01
N ILE A 81 -15.61 -6.45 -1.80
CA ILE A 81 -15.24 -7.50 -2.75
C ILE A 81 -15.18 -8.82 -1.98
N GLY A 82 -16.17 -9.68 -2.16
CA GLY A 82 -16.28 -10.89 -1.34
C GLY A 82 -16.36 -10.53 0.15
N LYS A 83 -15.43 -11.04 0.96
CA LYS A 83 -15.34 -10.70 2.39
C LYS A 83 -14.52 -9.44 2.70
N PHE A 84 -13.85 -8.88 1.71
CA PHE A 84 -12.95 -7.74 1.91
C PHE A 84 -13.74 -6.44 1.91
N LYS A 85 -13.56 -5.62 2.95
CA LYS A 85 -14.04 -4.25 2.99
C LYS A 85 -12.86 -3.30 2.82
N ILE A 86 -12.94 -2.43 1.82
CA ILE A 86 -11.83 -1.60 1.39
C ILE A 86 -12.25 -0.15 1.55
N ARG A 87 -11.51 0.60 2.35
CA ARG A 87 -11.64 2.06 2.46
C ARG A 87 -10.49 2.70 1.72
N THR A 88 -10.81 3.75 1.00
CA THR A 88 -9.84 4.56 0.29
C THR A 88 -10.02 6.03 0.59
N CYS A 89 -8.90 6.75 0.61
CA CYS A 89 -8.81 8.20 0.51
C CYS A 89 -7.65 8.56 -0.43
N ILE A 90 -7.49 9.84 -0.75
CA ILE A 90 -6.48 10.31 -1.70
C ILE A 90 -5.57 11.36 -1.05
N THR A 91 -4.26 11.21 -1.23
CA THR A 91 -3.25 12.13 -0.73
C THR A 91 -2.40 12.68 -1.87
N ASP A 92 -1.61 13.72 -1.58
CA ASP A 92 -0.54 14.13 -2.50
C ASP A 92 0.58 13.06 -2.52
N HIS A 93 1.36 13.08 -3.60
CA HIS A 93 2.58 12.28 -3.72
C HIS A 93 3.75 13.04 -3.10
N ASN A 94 4.30 12.51 -2.01
CA ASN A 94 5.43 13.07 -1.28
C ASN A 94 5.45 14.63 -1.27
N ASN A 95 6.60 15.27 -1.48
CA ASN A 95 6.71 16.72 -1.64
C ASN A 95 6.98 17.15 -3.10
N SER A 96 6.58 16.32 -4.08
CA SER A 96 6.84 16.50 -5.52
C SER A 96 5.92 17.50 -6.22
N GLY A 97 4.88 17.99 -5.55
CA GLY A 97 3.87 18.87 -6.16
C GLY A 97 2.77 18.14 -6.94
N LEU A 98 2.73 16.80 -6.91
CA LEU A 98 1.62 16.03 -7.48
C LEU A 98 0.49 15.90 -6.44
N SER A 99 -0.51 16.77 -6.53
CA SER A 99 -1.66 16.78 -5.62
C SER A 99 -2.70 15.72 -5.98
N ASN A 100 -3.36 15.17 -4.96
CA ASN A 100 -4.41 14.17 -5.08
C ASN A 100 -4.05 12.98 -6.01
N PHE A 101 -2.82 12.49 -5.86
CA PHE A 101 -2.21 11.56 -6.80
C PHE A 101 -2.21 10.11 -6.30
N VAL A 102 -2.08 9.93 -4.98
CA VAL A 102 -1.92 8.61 -4.36
C VAL A 102 -3.21 8.17 -3.69
N THR A 103 -3.74 7.02 -4.09
CA THR A 103 -4.82 6.35 -3.39
C THR A 103 -4.27 5.51 -2.24
N ILE A 104 -4.79 5.72 -1.05
CA ILE A 104 -4.54 4.91 0.14
C ILE A 104 -5.52 3.74 0.14
N PHE A 105 -5.06 2.54 0.50
CA PHE A 105 -5.92 1.37 0.66
C PHE A 105 -5.85 0.85 2.09
N GLN A 106 -6.97 0.88 2.80
CA GLN A 106 -7.15 0.17 4.06
C GLN A 106 -8.16 -0.96 3.84
N ILE A 107 -7.76 -2.20 4.13
CA ILE A 107 -8.47 -3.42 3.77
C ILE A 107 -8.69 -4.25 5.03
N ASP A 108 -9.95 -4.33 5.46
CA ASP A 108 -10.42 -5.33 6.42
C ASP A 108 -10.61 -6.66 5.67
N CYS A 109 -9.87 -7.68 6.12
CA CYS A 109 -9.82 -9.00 5.51
C CYS A 109 -10.96 -9.93 5.91
N GLY A 110 -11.90 -9.46 6.73
CA GLY A 110 -13.12 -10.17 7.08
C GLY A 110 -12.99 -11.05 8.33
N ASP A 111 -14.13 -11.59 8.73
CA ASP A 111 -14.33 -12.29 10.00
C ASP A 111 -13.45 -13.53 10.20
N ASP A 112 -13.19 -14.29 9.15
CA ASP A 112 -12.35 -15.49 9.17
C ASP A 112 -10.84 -15.22 9.30
N THR A 113 -10.46 -13.94 9.31
CA THR A 113 -9.14 -13.47 9.70
C THR A 113 -9.10 -12.84 11.09
N GLY A 114 -10.24 -12.81 11.79
CA GLY A 114 -10.41 -12.00 13.00
C GLY A 114 -10.57 -10.50 12.71
N ASN A 115 -11.01 -10.15 11.49
CA ASN A 115 -11.03 -8.78 10.95
C ASN A 115 -9.63 -8.16 10.91
N PHE A 116 -8.66 -8.90 10.35
CA PHE A 116 -7.32 -8.39 10.14
C PHE A 116 -7.34 -7.20 9.17
N VAL A 117 -6.86 -6.05 9.61
CA VAL A 117 -6.83 -4.80 8.84
C VAL A 117 -5.42 -4.51 8.33
N PHE A 118 -5.28 -4.48 7.02
CA PHE A 118 -4.05 -4.12 6.31
C PHE A 118 -4.19 -2.71 5.74
N MET A 119 -3.18 -1.85 5.90
CA MET A 119 -3.18 -0.51 5.34
C MET A 119 -1.90 -0.23 4.57
N HIS A 120 -2.05 0.26 3.33
CA HIS A 120 -0.95 0.59 2.44
C HIS A 120 -1.10 2.00 1.91
N VAL A 121 -0.09 2.83 2.11
CA VAL A 121 -0.19 4.27 1.85
C VAL A 121 0.49 4.71 0.55
N GLY A 122 1.10 3.77 -0.18
CA GLY A 122 1.86 4.08 -1.40
C GLY A 122 2.86 5.19 -1.15
N ASP A 123 2.95 6.14 -2.08
CA ASP A 123 3.89 7.25 -2.01
C ASP A 123 3.31 8.53 -1.37
N SER A 124 2.38 8.35 -0.44
CA SER A 124 1.73 9.46 0.26
C SER A 124 2.71 10.47 0.86
N ASN A 125 2.25 11.70 1.01
CA ASN A 125 2.94 12.78 1.72
C ASN A 125 2.85 12.71 3.25
N PHE A 126 2.03 11.81 3.81
CA PHE A 126 1.78 11.67 5.24
C PHE A 126 1.22 12.93 5.93
N LYS A 127 0.39 13.72 5.23
CA LYS A 127 -0.39 14.82 5.83
C LYS A 127 -1.71 14.26 6.40
N PRO A 128 -1.91 14.22 7.73
CA PRO A 128 -3.09 13.59 8.33
C PRO A 128 -4.41 14.16 7.80
N GLU A 129 -4.44 15.43 7.41
CA GLU A 129 -5.66 16.09 6.90
C GLU A 129 -6.21 15.46 5.60
N GLN A 130 -5.40 14.68 4.88
CA GLN A 130 -5.81 13.95 3.66
C GLN A 130 -6.17 12.48 3.92
N TYR A 131 -6.04 12.01 5.16
CA TYR A 131 -6.43 10.66 5.58
C TYR A 131 -7.85 10.69 6.15
N THR A 132 -8.81 11.00 5.29
CA THR A 132 -10.19 11.36 5.69
C THR A 132 -11.14 10.17 5.81
N ASN A 133 -10.85 9.04 5.16
CA ASN A 133 -11.68 7.85 5.16
C ASN A 133 -10.89 6.59 5.55
N ILE A 134 -10.47 6.52 6.81
CA ILE A 134 -9.71 5.41 7.37
C ILE A 134 -10.25 5.04 8.77
N ALA A 135 -10.13 3.77 9.14
CA ALA A 135 -10.31 3.32 10.51
C ALA A 135 -9.08 3.66 11.36
N PRO A 136 -9.25 3.96 12.66
CA PRO A 136 -8.16 4.37 13.54
C PRO A 136 -7.21 3.22 13.93
N HIS A 137 -7.69 1.97 13.98
CA HIS A 137 -6.84 0.81 14.25
C HIS A 137 -6.55 0.04 12.96
N VAL A 138 -5.31 -0.41 12.82
CA VAL A 138 -4.90 -1.35 11.77
C VAL A 138 -3.97 -2.40 12.37
N ASN A 139 -3.98 -3.63 11.87
CA ASN A 139 -3.02 -4.64 12.34
C ASN A 139 -1.65 -4.42 11.69
N VAL A 140 -1.62 -4.12 10.39
CA VAL A 140 -0.38 -3.86 9.66
C VAL A 140 -0.50 -2.58 8.84
N LEU A 141 0.46 -1.68 9.02
CA LEU A 141 0.67 -0.51 8.18
C LEU A 141 1.93 -0.69 7.30
N ILE A 142 1.80 -0.38 6.01
CA ILE A 142 2.90 -0.35 5.04
C ILE A 142 3.15 1.09 4.61
N PRO A 143 4.08 1.81 5.28
CA PRO A 143 4.59 3.08 4.81
C PRO A 143 5.79 2.87 3.86
N ARG A 144 5.99 3.81 2.94
CA ARG A 144 7.28 3.98 2.27
C ARG A 144 8.29 4.68 3.18
N TYR A 145 9.58 4.48 2.93
CA TYR A 145 10.63 5.33 3.48
C TYR A 145 10.45 6.78 3.03
N ALA A 146 10.42 7.72 3.98
CA ALA A 146 10.25 9.13 3.70
C ALA A 146 11.57 9.88 3.42
N PRO A 147 11.65 10.65 2.31
CA PRO A 147 12.79 11.52 2.02
C PRO A 147 13.11 12.45 3.20
N ASN A 148 12.07 13.05 3.79
CA ASN A 148 12.18 13.81 5.01
C ASN A 148 12.12 12.86 6.22
N ALA A 149 13.04 13.05 7.16
CA ALA A 149 13.16 12.19 8.33
C ALA A 149 11.87 12.16 9.16
N LEU A 150 11.42 10.95 9.50
CA LEU A 150 10.29 10.63 10.39
C LEU A 150 8.94 11.21 9.96
N THR A 151 8.78 11.59 8.70
CA THR A 151 7.50 12.10 8.19
C THR A 151 6.40 11.04 8.24
N GLU A 152 6.77 9.76 8.19
CA GLU A 152 5.87 8.62 8.39
C GLU A 152 5.14 8.68 9.73
N ASN A 153 5.77 9.23 10.78
CA ASN A 153 5.17 9.33 12.12
C ASN A 153 3.99 10.31 12.19
N ASN A 154 3.81 11.18 11.19
CA ASN A 154 2.71 12.13 11.18
C ASN A 154 1.35 11.44 11.17
N ILE A 155 1.25 10.25 10.57
CA ILE A 155 0.01 9.46 10.50
C ILE A 155 -0.07 8.40 11.61
N LEU A 156 0.83 8.42 12.59
CA LEU A 156 0.84 7.48 13.71
C LEU A 156 0.36 8.18 14.99
N GLY A 157 -0.74 7.70 15.55
CA GLY A 157 -1.34 8.29 16.74
C GLY A 157 -2.86 8.12 16.79
N THR A 158 -3.51 8.92 17.63
CA THR A 158 -4.96 8.87 17.89
C THR A 158 -5.71 10.07 17.33
N GLY A 159 -5.04 10.99 16.65
CA GLY A 159 -5.62 12.18 16.05
C GLY A 159 -6.41 11.89 14.78
N ALA A 160 -7.10 12.91 14.27
CA ALA A 160 -7.77 12.82 12.97
C ALA A 160 -6.74 12.53 11.86
N GLY A 161 -7.03 11.53 11.02
CA GLY A 161 -6.14 11.10 9.95
C GLY A 161 -4.90 10.32 10.41
N GLN A 162 -4.86 9.92 11.68
CA GLN A 162 -3.82 9.05 12.22
C GLN A 162 -4.38 7.65 12.49
N VAL A 163 -3.46 6.67 12.51
CA VAL A 163 -3.76 5.27 12.85
C VAL A 163 -2.85 4.76 13.95
N GLN A 164 -3.34 3.73 14.63
CA GLN A 164 -2.61 2.93 15.60
C GLN A 164 -2.38 1.54 15.01
N PRO A 165 -1.21 1.31 14.38
CA PRO A 165 -0.85 -0.01 13.88
C PRO A 165 -0.33 -0.92 14.99
N ASP A 166 -0.70 -2.20 14.95
CA ASP A 166 -0.01 -3.22 15.77
C ASP A 166 1.42 -3.44 15.25
N TYR A 167 1.60 -3.39 13.92
CA TYR A 167 2.86 -3.60 13.21
C TYR A 167 3.06 -2.57 12.08
N VAL A 168 4.30 -2.14 11.89
CA VAL A 168 4.71 -1.35 10.71
C VAL A 168 5.73 -2.12 9.89
N LEU A 169 5.51 -2.20 8.58
CA LEU A 169 6.46 -2.81 7.64
C LEU A 169 7.02 -1.72 6.70
N LEU A 170 8.13 -1.12 7.10
CA LEU A 170 8.77 -0.02 6.38
C LEU A 170 9.32 -0.51 5.03
N SER A 171 8.79 0.05 3.94
CA SER A 171 9.00 -0.41 2.58
C SER A 171 9.60 0.69 1.68
N HIS A 172 9.65 0.47 0.36
CA HIS A 172 10.21 1.42 -0.62
C HIS A 172 11.70 1.74 -0.38
N ILE A 173 12.50 0.67 -0.26
CA ILE A 173 13.95 0.76 -0.05
C ILE A 173 14.67 -0.09 -1.09
N LEU A 174 15.98 0.16 -1.25
CA LEU A 174 16.85 -0.57 -2.17
C LEU A 174 16.35 -0.56 -3.62
N GLU A 175 15.52 0.42 -4.00
CA GLU A 175 14.90 0.49 -5.32
C GLU A 175 15.97 0.51 -6.42
N MET A 176 15.97 -0.52 -7.27
CA MET A 176 17.03 -0.74 -8.27
C MET A 176 16.96 0.26 -9.43
N ALA A 177 15.83 0.94 -9.62
CA ALA A 177 15.67 1.96 -10.65
C ALA A 177 16.44 3.25 -10.31
N HIS A 178 16.84 3.43 -9.06
CA HIS A 178 17.56 4.61 -8.58
C HIS A 178 19.07 4.40 -8.57
N ALA A 179 19.81 5.45 -8.95
CA ALA A 179 21.27 5.38 -9.13
C ALA A 179 22.04 5.21 -7.80
N GLY A 180 21.46 5.64 -6.67
CA GLY A 180 22.09 5.63 -5.36
C GLY A 180 21.24 6.33 -4.31
N VAL A 181 21.73 6.45 -3.08
CA VAL A 181 21.00 7.05 -1.95
C VAL A 181 20.57 8.50 -2.25
N ASP A 182 21.44 9.29 -2.87
CA ASP A 182 21.13 10.67 -3.28
C ASP A 182 20.00 10.75 -4.32
N ALA A 183 19.69 9.63 -4.97
CA ALA A 183 18.59 9.46 -5.91
C ALA A 183 17.46 8.59 -5.34
N SER A 184 17.33 8.50 -4.01
CA SER A 184 16.28 7.74 -3.29
C SER A 184 16.44 6.21 -3.25
N ARG A 185 17.63 5.66 -3.57
CA ARG A 185 17.92 4.25 -3.31
C ARG A 185 18.33 4.04 -1.85
N TRP A 186 17.37 4.15 -0.93
CA TRP A 186 17.63 4.04 0.50
C TRP A 186 18.26 2.70 0.85
N SER A 187 19.35 2.72 1.63
CA SER A 187 20.06 1.51 2.02
C SER A 187 19.31 0.76 3.13
N LEU A 188 19.65 -0.52 3.32
CA LEU A 188 19.11 -1.32 4.42
C LEU A 188 19.47 -0.72 5.78
N ASP A 189 20.71 -0.24 5.97
CA ASP A 189 21.14 0.38 7.23
C ASP A 189 20.30 1.62 7.57
N MET A 190 20.04 2.48 6.58
CA MET A 190 19.17 3.65 6.76
C MET A 190 17.73 3.24 7.10
N ALA A 191 17.23 2.19 6.46
CA ALA A 191 15.89 1.66 6.73
C ALA A 191 15.78 1.09 8.14
N LEU A 192 16.77 0.34 8.61
CA LEU A 192 16.82 -0.21 9.97
C LEU A 192 16.91 0.91 11.02
N GLU A 193 17.73 1.94 10.77
CA GLU A 193 17.79 3.12 11.63
C GLU A 193 16.47 3.90 11.65
N ARG A 194 15.80 4.02 10.49
CA ARG A 194 14.49 4.65 10.39
C ARG A 194 13.45 3.85 11.17
N ALA A 195 13.42 2.54 10.97
CA ALA A 195 12.48 1.63 11.62
C ALA A 195 12.56 1.72 13.15
N SER A 196 13.77 1.85 13.72
CA SER A 196 13.95 2.00 15.17
C SER A 196 13.42 3.31 15.76
N LYS A 197 12.95 4.24 14.93
CA LYS A 197 12.45 5.57 15.30
C LYS A 197 11.00 5.81 14.87
N ILE A 198 10.37 4.82 14.22
CA ILE A 198 8.95 4.88 13.91
C ILE A 198 8.16 4.72 15.22
N ASN A 199 7.06 5.46 15.36
CA ASN A 199 6.19 5.44 16.54
C ASN A 199 5.30 4.18 16.59
N CYS A 200 5.92 3.00 16.45
CA CYS A 200 5.31 1.68 16.59
C CYS A 200 6.40 0.70 17.06
N ASP A 201 6.17 0.05 18.20
CA ASP A 201 7.16 -0.85 18.82
C ASP A 201 7.55 -2.02 17.90
N GLN A 202 6.60 -2.48 17.08
CA GLN A 202 6.76 -3.61 16.17
C GLN A 202 6.99 -3.11 14.74
N THR A 203 8.09 -2.40 14.53
CA THR A 203 8.48 -1.92 13.20
C THR A 203 9.55 -2.82 12.58
N TYR A 204 9.28 -3.33 11.37
CA TYR A 204 10.15 -4.23 10.62
C TYR A 204 10.46 -3.67 9.23
N VAL A 205 11.60 -4.10 8.67
CA VAL A 205 12.01 -3.81 7.31
C VAL A 205 12.00 -5.12 6.52
N PRO A 206 10.90 -5.46 5.82
CA PRO A 206 10.81 -6.72 5.10
C PRO A 206 11.74 -6.74 3.88
N MET A 207 12.30 -7.91 3.61
CA MET A 207 13.15 -8.12 2.43
C MET A 207 12.36 -8.66 1.23
N TRP A 208 12.89 -8.47 0.03
CA TRP A 208 12.19 -8.88 -1.19
C TRP A 208 11.96 -10.39 -1.24
N GLY A 209 10.70 -10.78 -1.37
CA GLY A 209 10.30 -12.19 -1.42
C GLY A 209 10.11 -12.82 -0.04
N GLU A 210 10.34 -12.07 1.04
CA GLU A 210 10.03 -12.51 2.39
C GLU A 210 8.53 -12.77 2.55
N LYS A 211 8.22 -13.86 3.26
CA LYS A 211 6.87 -14.27 3.57
C LYS A 211 6.65 -14.18 5.07
N MET A 212 5.72 -13.33 5.46
CA MET A 212 5.20 -13.25 6.82
C MET A 212 3.90 -14.04 6.93
N VAL A 213 3.70 -14.72 8.05
CA VAL A 213 2.48 -15.49 8.32
C VAL A 213 1.89 -14.95 9.61
N TRP A 214 0.71 -14.32 9.49
CA TRP A 214 -0.07 -13.90 10.64
C TRP A 214 -0.63 -15.14 11.36
N LYS A 215 -0.39 -15.22 12.67
CA LYS A 215 -0.95 -16.24 13.55
C LYS A 215 -1.58 -15.53 14.73
N ASN A 216 -2.88 -15.76 14.91
CA ASN A 216 -3.61 -15.36 16.12
C ASN A 216 -3.17 -16.23 17.30
#